data_AF-A0A8S3B8A5-F1
#
_entry.id   AF-A0A8S3B8A5-F1
#
_cell.length_a   1.000
_cell.length_b   1.000
_cell.length_c   1.000
_cell.angle_alpha   90.00
_cell.angle_beta   90.00
_cell.angle_gamma   90.00
#
_symmetry.space_group_name_H-M   'P 1'
#
loop_
_entity.id
_entity.type
_entity.pdbx_description
1 polymer ?
#
loop_
_entity_poly.entity_id
_entity_poly.type
_entity_poly.pdbx_seq_one_letter_code
_entity_poly.pdbx_strand_id
1 'polypeptide(L)' 'MAWATIFWQNVCHKYELVINTDGTSMRQYKLVPGPFPVDSVFTGEIGRLKSYERQKP' A
#
# COMPACT_ATOMS: atom_id res chain seq x y z
N MET A 1 11.13 -17.03 -5.11
CA MET A 1 9.72 -17.47 -5.10
C MET A 1 9.40 -18.52 -4.02
N ALA A 2 10.29 -19.47 -3.69
CA ALA A 2 9.96 -20.55 -2.74
C ALA A 2 9.78 -20.12 -1.26
N TRP A 3 10.50 -19.09 -0.81
CA TRP A 3 10.52 -18.71 0.61
C TRP A 3 9.15 -18.34 1.16
N ALA A 4 8.41 -17.46 0.47
CA ALA A 4 7.12 -16.97 0.95
C ALA A 4 6.09 -18.10 1.08
N THR A 5 6.08 -19.02 0.13
CA THR A 5 5.21 -20.20 0.15
C THR A 5 5.54 -21.11 1.34
N ILE A 6 6.82 -21.45 1.51
CA ILE A 6 7.28 -22.32 2.60
C ILE A 6 7.01 -21.66 3.96
N PHE A 7 7.25 -20.35 4.07
CA PHE A 7 6.96 -19.57 5.27
C PHE A 7 5.48 -19.67 5.64
N TRP A 8 4.57 -19.34 4.72
CA TRP A 8 3.14 -19.34 5.01
C TRP A 8 2.58 -20.74 5.27
N GLN A 9 3.08 -21.78 4.60
CA GLN A 9 2.73 -23.18 4.90
C GLN A 9 3.11 -23.55 6.35
N ASN A 10 4.32 -23.21 6.79
CA ASN A 10 4.78 -23.49 8.15
C ASN A 10 4.01 -22.68 9.21
N VAL A 11 3.68 -21.42 8.91
CA VAL A 11 2.83 -20.59 9.78
C VAL A 11 1.45 -21.24 9.94
N CYS A 12 0.82 -21.64 8.83
CA CYS A 12 -0.50 -22.27 8.89
C CYS A 12 -0.47 -23.59 9.68
N HIS A 13 0.56 -24.41 9.48
CA HIS A 13 0.73 -25.65 10.22
C HIS A 13 0.94 -25.42 11.73
N LYS A 14 1.83 -24.48 12.11
CA LYS A 14 2.16 -24.20 13.51
C LYS A 14 0.97 -23.63 14.32
N TYR A 15 0.12 -22.85 13.68
CA TYR A 15 -0.99 -22.16 14.32
C TYR A 15 -2.36 -22.77 13.98
N GLU A 16 -2.38 -23.97 13.36
CA GLU A 16 -3.62 -24.67 13.00
C GLU A 16 -4.58 -23.82 12.14
N LEU A 17 -4.03 -22.97 11.27
CA LEU A 17 -4.78 -22.08 10.39
C LEU A 17 -5.10 -22.77 9.06
N VAL A 18 -6.29 -22.47 8.51
CA VAL A 18 -6.68 -22.89 7.16
C VAL A 18 -6.55 -21.70 6.22
N ILE A 19 -5.85 -21.89 5.11
CA ILE A 19 -5.77 -20.87 4.06
C ILE A 19 -7.12 -20.81 3.37
N ASN A 20 -7.78 -19.64 3.43
CA ASN A 20 -8.87 -19.36 2.52
C ASN A 20 -8.27 -19.07 1.14
N THR A 21 -8.45 -20.02 0.21
CA THR A 21 -7.93 -19.94 -1.16
C THR A 21 -8.89 -19.26 -2.13
N ASP A 22 -10.00 -18.69 -1.64
CA ASP A 22 -10.91 -17.89 -2.46
C ASP A 22 -10.16 -16.65 -2.94
N GLY A 23 -9.53 -16.79 -4.10
CA GLY A 23 -8.68 -15.80 -4.74
C GLY A 23 -9.47 -14.58 -5.15
N THR A 24 -9.80 -13.73 -4.17
CA THR A 24 -10.50 -12.49 -4.39
C THR A 24 -9.48 -11.36 -4.58
N SER A 25 -9.75 -10.49 -5.55
CA SER A 25 -8.94 -9.28 -5.72
C SER A 25 -9.23 -8.33 -4.56
N MET A 26 -8.32 -8.24 -3.60
CA MET A 26 -8.42 -7.34 -2.46
C MET A 26 -7.68 -6.03 -2.76
N ARG A 27 -8.36 -4.89 -2.64
CA ARG A 27 -7.76 -3.56 -2.84
C ARG A 27 -7.18 -3.05 -1.52
N GLN A 28 -5.92 -2.62 -1.54
CA GLN A 28 -5.27 -1.96 -0.39
C GLN A 28 -5.74 -0.51 -0.20
N TYR A 29 -6.17 0.15 -1.29
CA TYR A 29 -6.54 1.56 -1.28
C TYR A 29 -7.94 1.77 -1.83
N LYS A 30 -8.62 2.77 -1.24
CA LYS A 30 -9.92 3.26 -1.70
C LYS A 30 -9.73 4.54 -2.52
N LEU A 31 -10.44 4.64 -3.64
CA LEU A 31 -10.52 5.89 -4.41
C LEU A 31 -11.41 6.90 -3.67
N VAL A 32 -10.91 8.12 -3.48
CA VAL A 32 -11.68 9.26 -2.95
C VAL A 32 -11.66 10.37 -4.01
N PRO A 33 -12.76 10.59 -4.75
CA PRO A 33 -12.79 11.62 -5.79
C PRO A 33 -12.92 13.02 -5.18
N GLY A 34 -12.30 14.00 -5.86
CA GLY A 34 -12.34 15.43 -5.50
C GLY A 34 -13.66 16.12 -5.89
N PRO A 35 -13.79 17.42 -5.59
CA PRO A 35 -12.74 18.43 -5.78
C PRO A 35 -11.81 18.66 -4.58
N PHE A 36 -10.55 18.99 -4.86
CA PHE A 36 -9.56 19.39 -3.86
C PHE A 36 -8.95 20.76 -4.23
N PRO A 37 -8.62 21.63 -3.25
CA PRO A 37 -7.90 22.88 -3.52
C PRO A 37 -6.57 22.63 -4.21
N VAL A 38 -6.22 23.46 -5.21
CA VAL A 38 -4.97 23.32 -5.99
C VAL A 38 -3.73 23.28 -5.09
N ASP A 39 -3.71 24.10 -4.04
CA ASP A 39 -2.61 24.17 -3.08
C ASP A 39 -2.44 22.93 -2.19
N SER A 40 -3.38 21.98 -2.26
CA SER A 40 -3.38 20.71 -1.52
C SER A 40 -3.09 19.48 -2.40
N VAL A 41 -2.78 19.69 -3.69
CA VAL A 41 -2.53 18.61 -4.66
C VAL A 41 -1.02 18.45 -4.86
N PHE A 42 -0.52 17.23 -4.67
CA PHE A 42 0.86 16.89 -5.04
C PHE A 42 1.04 17.03 -6.55
N THR A 43 2.13 17.67 -6.97
CA THR A 43 2.44 17.94 -8.38
C THR A 43 3.66 17.15 -8.89
N GLY A 44 4.31 16.40 -8.00
CA GLY A 44 5.44 15.51 -8.33
C GLY A 44 6.49 15.40 -7.23
N GLU A 45 6.30 16.09 -6.11
CA GLU A 45 7.20 16.08 -4.98
C GLU A 45 7.15 14.74 -4.23
N ILE A 46 8.30 14.27 -3.73
CA ILE A 46 8.42 12.95 -3.06
C ILE A 46 7.92 12.98 -1.61
N GLY A 47 8.02 14.14 -0.95
CA GLY A 47 7.83 14.25 0.49
C GLY A 47 6.85 15.35 0.87
N ARG A 48 7.38 16.48 1.31
CA ARG A 48 6.56 17.60 1.75
C ARG A 48 5.90 18.29 0.55
N LEU A 49 4.61 18.61 0.68
CA LEU A 49 3.87 19.35 -0.35
C LEU A 49 4.53 20.70 -0.69
N LYS A 50 4.67 21.00 -1.98
CA LYS A 50 5.41 22.16 -2.53
C LYS A 50 6.90 22.19 -2.15
N SER A 51 7.53 21.06 -1.82
CA SER A 51 8.96 21.05 -1.47
C SER A 51 9.86 21.42 -2.65
N TYR A 52 9.45 21.08 -3.88
CA TYR A 52 10.21 21.46 -5.08
C TYR A 52 10.18 22.96 -5.35
N GLU A 53 9.09 23.64 -4.97
CA GLU A 53 8.98 25.11 -5.01
C GLU A 53 9.68 25.78 -3.81
N ARG A 54 9.52 25.21 -2.61
CA ARG A 54 9.99 25.77 -1.33
C ARG A 54 11.12 24.93 -0.75
N GLN A 55 12.27 25.02 -1.40
CA GLN A 55 13.50 24.38 -0.96
C GLN A 55 14.01 25.03 0.33
N LYS A 56 14.41 24.20 1.29
CA LYS A 56 15.23 24.65 2.42
C LYS A 56 16.71 24.47 2.04
N PRO A 57 17.62 25.34 2.52
CA PRO A 57 19.05 25.14 2.39
C PRO A 57 19.50 23.78 2.94
#